data_AF-A0A955W876-F1
#
_entry.id   AF-A0A955W876-F1
#
_cell.length_a   1.000
_cell.length_b   1.000
_cell.length_c   1.000
_cell.angle_alpha   90.00
_cell.angle_beta   90.00
_cell.angle_gamma   90.00
#
_symmetry.space_group_name_H-M   'P 1'
#
loop_
_entity.id
_entity.type
_entity.pdbx_description
1 polymer ?
#
loop_
_entity_poly.entity_id
_entity_poly.type
_entity_poly.pdbx_seq_one_letter_code
_entity_poly.pdbx_strand_id
1 'polypeptide(L)'
;MAARKRATTKKAGGRGSPEAIAKRRTARQLNALLEGGTKEGPKLDGRTEKRRKRLIQELKDGKRGEALKPVEAVSHTNELLGLGESLASLKRQGVKPRKFDTSPEIMDVVRATQTAYGYAEDAWKIIGITLDAPAPEKKAKRTKK
;
A
#
# COMPACT_ATOMS: atom_id res chain seq x y z
N MET A 1 42.57 54.82 13.44
CA MET A 1 41.58 53.80 13.87
C MET A 1 40.36 53.86 12.97
N ALA A 2 40.10 52.84 12.16
CA ALA A 2 38.78 52.55 11.57
C ALA A 2 38.82 51.21 10.81
N ALA A 3 38.59 50.10 11.51
CA ALA A 3 38.39 48.80 10.87
C ALA A 3 36.89 48.61 10.54
N ARG A 4 36.50 48.88 9.29
CA ARG A 4 35.17 48.50 8.79
C ARG A 4 35.16 47.00 8.48
N LYS A 5 34.60 46.19 9.40
CA LYS A 5 34.31 44.77 9.14
C LYS A 5 33.26 44.66 8.04
N ARG A 6 33.64 44.15 6.87
CA ARG A 6 32.69 43.73 5.83
C ARG A 6 32.03 42.42 6.27
N ALA A 7 30.72 42.46 6.47
CA ALA A 7 29.92 41.27 6.69
C ALA A 7 29.95 40.39 5.44
N THR A 8 30.45 39.16 5.55
CA THR A 8 30.39 38.15 4.51
C THR A 8 28.99 37.53 4.52
N THR A 9 28.18 37.89 3.53
CA THR A 9 26.89 37.26 3.28
C THR A 9 27.14 35.79 2.93
N LYS A 10 26.79 34.87 3.84
CA LYS A 10 26.73 33.43 3.55
C LYS A 10 25.77 33.23 2.36
N LYS A 11 26.29 32.89 1.18
CA LYS A 11 25.47 32.34 0.09
C LYS A 11 24.90 31.01 0.58
N ALA A 12 23.59 30.97 0.75
CA ALA A 12 22.84 29.76 1.02
C ALA A 12 23.14 28.72 -0.07
N GLY A 13 23.71 27.59 0.35
CA GLY A 13 23.99 26.46 -0.52
C GLY A 13 22.73 25.70 -0.92
N GLY A 14 22.88 24.88 -1.96
CA GLY A 14 22.30 23.54 -1.95
C GLY A 14 20.99 23.31 -2.68
N ARG A 15 20.75 23.93 -3.84
CA ARG A 15 19.86 23.34 -4.86
C ARG A 15 20.59 23.42 -6.18
N GLY A 16 21.00 22.26 -6.72
CA GLY A 16 21.78 22.18 -7.95
C GLY A 16 21.15 22.97 -9.10
N SER A 17 21.95 23.30 -10.11
CA SER A 17 21.50 24.04 -11.30
C SER A 17 20.11 23.58 -11.75
N PRO A 18 19.20 24.48 -12.17
CA PRO A 18 17.83 24.15 -12.58
C PRO A 18 17.78 23.01 -13.60
N GLU A 19 18.80 22.92 -14.45
CA GLU A 19 18.98 21.84 -15.42
C GLU A 19 19.23 20.47 -14.76
N ALA A 20 20.01 20.42 -13.69
CA ALA A 20 20.25 19.20 -12.92
C ALA A 20 19.00 18.75 -12.14
N ILE A 21 18.17 19.69 -11.69
CA ILE A 21 16.88 19.39 -11.06
C ILE A 21 15.91 18.83 -12.11
N ALA A 22 15.86 19.42 -13.30
CA ALA A 22 15.05 18.95 -14.41
C ALA A 22 15.43 17.52 -14.84
N LYS A 23 16.74 17.25 -15.01
CA LYS A 23 17.27 15.91 -15.34
C LYS A 23 16.90 14.86 -14.28
N ARG A 24 16.97 15.23 -13.00
CA ARG A 24 16.55 14.32 -11.90
C ARG A 24 15.04 14.09 -11.90
N ARG A 25 14.25 15.10 -12.23
CA ARG A 25 12.78 15.01 -12.28
C ARG A 25 12.31 14.10 -13.41
N THR A 26 12.88 14.27 -14.60
CA THR A 26 12.55 13.45 -15.78
C THR A 26 13.01 12.01 -15.59
N ALA A 27 14.21 11.77 -15.05
CA ALA A 27 14.69 10.42 -14.75
C ALA A 27 13.78 9.69 -13.74
N ARG A 28 13.29 10.40 -12.71
CA ARG A 28 12.34 9.83 -11.74
C ARG A 28 10.99 9.50 -12.38
N GLN A 29 10.47 10.38 -13.25
CA GLN A 29 9.23 10.13 -13.98
C GLN A 29 9.36 8.95 -14.95
N LEU A 30 10.48 8.86 -15.66
CA LEU A 30 10.77 7.77 -16.58
C LEU A 30 10.84 6.43 -15.83
N ASN A 31 11.61 6.38 -14.74
CA ASN A 31 11.73 5.16 -13.93
C ASN A 31 10.38 4.76 -13.30
N ALA A 32 9.57 5.74 -12.87
CA ALA A 32 8.24 5.46 -12.35
C ALA A 32 7.28 4.85 -13.39
N LEU A 33 7.35 5.32 -14.64
CA LEU A 33 6.55 4.80 -15.75
C LEU A 33 7.02 3.42 -16.21
N LEU A 34 8.33 3.18 -16.24
CA LEU A 34 8.92 1.93 -16.74
C LEU A 34 8.99 0.82 -15.68
N GLU A 35 9.19 1.14 -14.40
CA GLU A 35 9.22 0.15 -13.31
C GLU A 35 7.82 -0.18 -12.74
N GLY A 36 6.75 0.40 -13.31
CA GLY A 36 5.37 0.06 -12.96
C GLY A 36 4.97 0.46 -11.53
N GLY A 37 5.48 1.58 -11.01
CA GLY A 37 5.07 2.07 -9.71
C GLY A 37 5.95 3.19 -9.18
N THR A 38 5.38 4.38 -9.06
CA THR A 38 5.97 5.45 -8.27
C THR A 38 6.19 4.95 -6.83
N LYS A 39 7.41 5.13 -6.29
CA LYS A 39 7.76 4.83 -4.88
C LYS A 39 6.91 5.61 -3.87
N GLU A 40 6.26 6.67 -4.33
CA GLU A 40 5.20 7.40 -3.63
C GLU A 40 3.93 7.15 -4.43
N GLY A 41 2.80 6.80 -3.81
CA GLY A 41 1.54 6.54 -4.51
C GLY A 41 1.09 7.69 -5.43
N PRO A 42 -0.07 7.57 -6.09
CA PRO A 42 -0.59 8.64 -6.92
C PRO A 42 -0.59 9.97 -6.17
N LYS A 43 -0.37 11.08 -6.90
CA LYS A 43 -0.31 12.42 -6.35
C LYS A 43 -1.71 12.84 -5.89
N LEU A 44 -2.05 12.50 -4.65
CA LEU A 44 -3.35 12.71 -4.05
C LEU A 44 -3.43 14.09 -3.38
N ASP A 45 -4.64 14.60 -3.18
CA ASP A 45 -4.89 15.81 -2.37
C ASP A 45 -4.43 15.59 -0.91
N GLY A 46 -4.02 16.64 -0.21
CA GLY A 46 -3.42 16.54 1.13
C GLY A 46 -4.32 15.86 2.18
N ARG A 47 -5.65 15.97 2.04
CA ARG A 47 -6.61 15.22 2.87
C ARG A 47 -6.60 13.73 2.54
N THR A 48 -6.57 13.40 1.26
CA THR A 48 -6.58 12.03 0.76
C THR A 48 -5.24 11.33 1.02
N GLU A 49 -4.12 12.04 0.94
CA GLU A 49 -2.81 11.52 1.36
C GLU A 49 -2.76 11.20 2.85
N LYS A 50 -3.36 12.05 3.70
CA LYS A 50 -3.47 11.78 5.14
C LYS A 50 -4.32 10.53 5.40
N ARG A 51 -5.45 10.37 4.69
CA ARG A 51 -6.29 9.16 4.76
C ARG A 51 -5.51 7.93 4.31
N ARG A 52 -4.84 7.98 3.15
CA ARG A 52 -4.00 6.91 2.62
C ARG A 52 -2.95 6.44 3.64
N LYS A 53 -2.16 7.39 4.17
CA LYS A 53 -1.12 7.09 5.18
C LYS A 53 -1.71 6.44 6.43
N ARG A 54 -2.85 6.93 6.90
CA ARG A 54 -3.57 6.37 8.05
C ARG A 54 -4.03 4.94 7.79
N LEU A 55 -4.68 4.66 6.66
CA LEU A 55 -5.14 3.32 6.29
C LEU A 55 -3.98 2.32 6.21
N ILE A 56 -2.86 2.73 5.62
CA ILE A 56 -1.64 1.91 5.54
C ILE A 56 -1.09 1.63 6.94
N GLN A 57 -1.07 2.63 7.83
CA GLN A 57 -0.62 2.44 9.21
C GLN A 57 -1.54 1.48 9.97
N GLU A 58 -2.85 1.65 9.83
CA GLU A 58 -3.84 0.78 10.47
C GLU A 58 -3.73 -0.66 9.94
N LEU A 59 -3.42 -0.87 8.66
CA LEU A 59 -3.16 -2.21 8.12
C LEU A 59 -1.91 -2.88 8.71
N LYS A 60 -0.89 -2.10 9.08
CA LYS A 60 0.35 -2.61 9.69
C LYS A 60 0.17 -2.93 11.16
N ASP A 61 -0.23 -1.92 11.93
CA ASP A 61 -0.17 -1.95 13.39
C ASP A 61 -1.53 -2.22 14.02
N GLY A 62 -2.59 -2.23 13.21
CA GLY A 62 -3.95 -2.28 13.71
C GLY A 62 -4.46 -0.91 14.16
N LYS A 63 -5.58 -0.93 14.86
CA LYS A 63 -6.31 0.28 15.27
C LYS A 63 -6.45 0.26 16.78
N ARG A 64 -6.05 1.34 17.45
CA ARG A 64 -6.14 1.50 18.92
C ARG A 64 -5.42 0.39 19.71
N GLY A 65 -4.30 -0.12 19.18
CA GLY A 65 -3.52 -1.18 19.84
C GLY A 65 -4.07 -2.59 19.63
N GLU A 66 -5.18 -2.73 18.90
CA GLU A 66 -5.74 -4.03 18.54
C GLU A 66 -5.49 -4.35 17.07
N ALA A 67 -5.31 -5.64 16.77
CA ALA A 67 -5.21 -6.12 15.41
C ALA A 67 -6.51 -5.82 14.64
N LEU A 68 -6.39 -5.22 13.45
CA LEU A 68 -7.52 -4.90 12.59
C LEU A 68 -8.43 -6.12 12.33
N LYS A 69 -9.76 -5.95 12.33
CA LYS A 69 -10.67 -7.05 12.01
C LYS A 69 -10.52 -7.48 10.54
N PRO A 70 -10.82 -8.74 10.17
CA PRO A 70 -10.69 -9.21 8.79
C PRO A 70 -11.48 -8.36 7.78
N VAL A 71 -12.72 -7.99 8.12
CA VAL A 71 -13.56 -7.14 7.26
C VAL A 71 -13.01 -5.72 7.12
N GLU A 72 -12.41 -5.18 8.19
CA GLU A 72 -11.76 -3.87 8.14
C GLU A 72 -10.50 -3.93 7.27
N ALA A 73 -9.76 -5.04 7.30
CA ALA A 73 -8.55 -5.21 6.49
C ALA A 73 -8.89 -5.24 5.01
N VAL A 74 -9.97 -5.96 4.64
CA VAL A 74 -10.49 -5.98 3.26
C VAL A 74 -11.01 -4.59 2.88
N SER A 75 -11.79 -3.94 3.73
CA SER A 75 -12.33 -2.59 3.48
C SER A 75 -11.23 -1.54 3.28
N HIS A 76 -10.24 -1.47 4.18
CA HIS A 76 -9.12 -0.54 4.06
C HIS A 76 -8.27 -0.82 2.83
N THR A 77 -8.08 -2.09 2.48
CA THR A 77 -7.37 -2.47 1.26
C THR A 77 -8.15 -2.05 0.02
N ASN A 78 -9.47 -2.26 -0.01
CA ASN A 78 -10.35 -1.82 -1.10
C ASN A 78 -10.28 -0.30 -1.31
N GLU A 79 -10.31 0.49 -0.21
CA GLU A 79 -10.14 1.93 -0.30
C GLU A 79 -8.77 2.32 -0.88
N LEU A 80 -7.69 1.66 -0.44
CA LEU A 80 -6.35 1.93 -0.96
C LEU A 80 -6.23 1.58 -2.44
N LEU A 81 -6.82 0.47 -2.88
CA LEU A 81 -6.90 0.11 -4.31
C LEU A 81 -7.69 1.17 -5.10
N GLY A 82 -8.81 1.65 -4.56
CA GLY A 82 -9.58 2.74 -5.15
C GLY A 82 -8.84 4.08 -5.21
N LEU A 83 -7.89 4.31 -4.30
CA LEU A 83 -6.98 5.45 -4.32
C LEU A 83 -5.79 5.28 -5.28
N GLY A 84 -5.71 4.15 -6.00
CA GLY A 84 -4.64 3.84 -6.96
C GLY A 84 -3.40 3.20 -6.34
N GLU A 85 -3.47 2.70 -5.10
CA GLU A 85 -2.45 1.78 -4.59
C GLU A 85 -2.58 0.42 -5.26
N SER A 86 -1.46 -0.29 -5.35
CA SER A 86 -1.44 -1.70 -5.70
C SER A 86 -1.09 -2.57 -4.50
N LEU A 87 -1.49 -3.84 -4.51
CA LEU A 87 -1.07 -4.80 -3.48
C LEU A 87 0.46 -4.90 -3.37
N ALA A 88 1.17 -4.74 -4.49
CA ALA A 88 2.64 -4.70 -4.50
C ALA A 88 3.19 -3.49 -3.74
N SER A 89 2.59 -2.31 -3.93
CA SER A 89 2.92 -1.10 -3.15
C SER A 89 2.69 -1.32 -1.66
N LEU A 90 1.55 -1.88 -1.27
CA LEU A 90 1.23 -2.16 0.14
C LEU A 90 2.24 -3.12 0.78
N LYS A 91 2.58 -4.21 0.08
CA LYS A 91 3.62 -5.15 0.52
C LYS A 91 4.99 -4.49 0.67
N ARG A 92 5.41 -3.67 -0.31
CA ARG A 92 6.66 -2.90 -0.26
C ARG A 92 6.69 -1.93 0.92
N GLN A 93 5.54 -1.37 1.28
CA GLN A 93 5.41 -0.49 2.44
C GLN A 93 5.43 -1.25 3.77
N GLY A 94 5.40 -2.59 3.77
CA GLY A 94 5.47 -3.43 4.97
C GLY A 94 4.11 -3.93 5.48
N VAL A 95 3.03 -3.78 4.71
CA VAL A 95 1.75 -4.41 5.04
C VAL A 95 1.88 -5.92 4.83
N LYS A 96 1.68 -6.69 5.90
CA LYS A 96 1.76 -8.16 5.87
C LYS A 96 0.37 -8.76 5.63
N PRO A 97 0.22 -9.68 4.64
CA PRO A 97 -1.00 -10.44 4.49
C PRO A 97 -1.27 -11.29 5.75
N ARG A 98 -2.52 -11.29 6.22
CA ARG A 98 -2.98 -12.08 7.36
C ARG A 98 -3.69 -13.31 6.84
N LYS A 99 -3.05 -14.47 6.91
CA LYS A 99 -3.67 -15.70 6.40
C LYS A 99 -4.62 -16.27 7.45
N PHE A 100 -5.84 -16.62 7.04
CA PHE A 100 -6.82 -17.32 7.86
C PHE A 100 -7.12 -18.68 7.23
N ASP A 101 -7.46 -19.66 8.06
CA ASP A 101 -7.91 -20.95 7.58
C ASP A 101 -9.24 -20.81 6.84
N THR A 102 -9.32 -21.43 5.67
CA THR A 102 -10.47 -21.33 4.79
C THR A 102 -11.34 -22.58 4.95
N SER A 103 -12.51 -22.42 5.55
CA SER A 103 -13.57 -23.45 5.63
C SER A 103 -14.65 -23.16 4.56
N PRO A 104 -15.38 -24.17 4.05
CA PRO A 104 -16.52 -23.94 3.15
C PRO A 104 -17.54 -22.92 3.71
N GLU A 105 -17.86 -23.01 5.01
CA GLU A 105 -18.76 -22.06 5.69
C GLU A 105 -18.21 -20.63 5.67
N ILE A 106 -16.89 -20.47 5.84
CA ILE A 106 -16.23 -19.15 5.76
C ILE A 106 -16.32 -18.60 4.35
N MET A 107 -16.13 -19.44 3.33
CA MET A 107 -16.25 -19.01 1.92
C MET A 107 -17.67 -18.60 1.55
N ASP A 108 -18.69 -19.19 2.15
CA ASP A 108 -20.08 -18.77 1.94
C ASP A 108 -20.34 -17.38 2.54
N VAL A 109 -19.86 -17.13 3.76
CA VAL A 109 -19.95 -15.80 4.38
C VAL A 109 -19.14 -14.77 3.59
N VAL A 110 -17.96 -15.14 3.09
CA VAL A 110 -17.11 -14.30 2.23
C VAL A 110 -17.84 -13.94 0.93
N ARG A 111 -18.47 -14.91 0.26
CA ARG A 111 -19.26 -14.66 -0.95
C ARG A 111 -20.46 -13.77 -0.68
N ALA A 112 -21.20 -14.03 0.41
CA ALA A 112 -22.31 -13.17 0.82
C ALA A 112 -21.83 -11.74 1.11
N THR A 113 -20.69 -11.59 1.77
CA THR A 113 -20.06 -10.29 2.05
C THR A 113 -19.61 -9.60 0.76
N GLN A 114 -19.02 -10.34 -0.18
CA GLN A 114 -18.63 -9.82 -1.48
C GLN A 114 -19.85 -9.29 -2.26
N THR A 115 -20.95 -10.03 -2.27
CA THR A 115 -22.21 -9.59 -2.90
C THR A 115 -22.78 -8.34 -2.23
N ALA A 116 -22.69 -8.25 -0.90
CA ALA A 116 -23.24 -7.12 -0.15
C ALA A 116 -22.43 -5.82 -0.28
N TYR A 117 -21.09 -5.91 -0.30
CA TYR A 117 -20.21 -4.73 -0.23
C TYR A 117 -19.50 -4.41 -1.55
N GLY A 118 -19.38 -5.37 -2.48
CA GLY A 118 -18.75 -5.16 -3.78
C GLY A 118 -17.26 -4.81 -3.70
N TYR A 119 -16.51 -5.42 -2.78
CA TYR A 119 -15.07 -5.15 -2.65
C TYR A 119 -14.30 -5.61 -3.90
N ALA A 120 -13.18 -4.97 -4.21
CA ALA A 120 -12.25 -5.46 -5.21
C ALA A 120 -11.75 -6.86 -4.83
N GLU A 121 -11.69 -7.79 -5.79
CA GLU A 121 -11.24 -9.17 -5.54
C GLU A 121 -9.83 -9.23 -4.94
N ASP A 122 -8.97 -8.31 -5.38
CA ASP A 122 -7.61 -8.14 -4.88
C ASP A 122 -7.56 -7.76 -3.39
N ALA A 123 -8.60 -7.12 -2.86
CA ALA A 123 -8.65 -6.78 -1.44
C ALA A 123 -8.68 -8.02 -0.55
N TRP A 124 -9.33 -9.10 -0.99
CA TRP A 124 -9.41 -10.38 -0.25
C TRP A 124 -8.05 -11.09 -0.13
N LYS A 125 -7.13 -10.83 -1.08
CA LYS A 125 -5.78 -11.38 -1.04
C LYS A 125 -4.98 -10.89 0.18
N ILE A 126 -5.36 -9.76 0.79
CA ILE A 126 -4.73 -9.27 2.03
C ILE A 126 -5.00 -10.21 3.22
N ILE A 127 -6.14 -10.91 3.19
CA ILE A 127 -6.50 -11.90 4.21
C ILE A 127 -6.27 -13.36 3.73
N GLY A 128 -5.57 -13.53 2.60
CA GLY A 128 -5.24 -14.83 2.03
C GLY A 128 -6.41 -15.53 1.32
N ILE A 129 -7.49 -14.81 1.00
CA ILE A 129 -8.68 -15.37 0.35
C ILE A 129 -8.65 -15.04 -1.14
N THR A 130 -9.00 -16.03 -1.97
CA THR A 130 -9.14 -15.86 -3.43
C THR A 130 -10.56 -16.26 -3.83
N LEU A 131 -11.32 -15.30 -4.38
CA LEU A 131 -12.71 -15.51 -4.81
C LEU A 131 -12.84 -16.33 -6.10
N ASP A 132 -11.81 -16.31 -6.95
CA ASP A 132 -11.79 -16.95 -8.28
C ASP A 132 -11.10 -18.34 -8.32
N ALA A 133 -10.79 -18.92 -7.15
CA ALA A 133 -10.18 -20.25 -7.11
C ALA A 133 -11.25 -21.33 -6.87
N PRO A 134 -11.34 -22.38 -7.73
CA PRO A 134 -12.09 -23.58 -7.37
C PRO A 134 -11.53 -24.10 -6.04
N ALA A 135 -12.44 -24.51 -5.14
CA ALA A 135 -12.11 -25.00 -3.81
C ALA A 135 -10.87 -25.92 -3.85
N PRO A 136 -9.88 -25.75 -2.96
CA PRO A 136 -8.77 -26.69 -2.91
C PRO A 136 -9.35 -28.07 -2.56
N GLU A 137 -9.43 -28.97 -3.54
CA GLU A 137 -9.72 -30.37 -3.30
C GLU A 137 -8.74 -30.87 -2.24
N LYS A 138 -9.31 -31.38 -1.15
CA LYS A 138 -8.57 -31.99 -0.05
C LYS A 138 -7.67 -33.07 -0.63
N LYS A 139 -6.37 -32.82 -0.72
CA LYS A 139 -5.40 -33.89 -1.00
C LYS A 139 -5.33 -34.80 0.23
N ALA A 140 -6.20 -35.81 0.24
CA ALA A 140 -6.12 -36.96 1.12
C ALA A 140 -4.72 -37.58 0.95
N LYS A 141 -3.84 -37.37 1.94
CA LYS A 141 -2.59 -38.11 2.00
C LYS A 141 -2.92 -39.55 2.38
N ARG A 142 -2.94 -40.41 1.35
CA ARG A 142 -2.92 -41.87 1.46
C ARG A 142 -1.83 -42.28 2.44
N THR A 143 -2.21 -43.05 3.45
CA THR A 143 -1.33 -43.83 4.30
C THR A 143 -0.43 -44.70 3.43
N LYS A 144 0.89 -44.59 3.61
CA LYS A 144 1.85 -45.49 2.98
C LYS A 144 2.13 -46.63 3.97
N LYS A 145 1.91 -47.84 3.46
CA LYS A 145 2.03 -49.17 4.05
C LYS A 145 3.45 -49.47 4.53
#